data_AF-S7XMY9-F1
#
_entry.id   AF-S7XMY9-F1
#
_cell.length_a   1.000
_cell.length_b   1.000
_cell.length_c   1.000
_cell.angle_alpha   90.00
_cell.angle_beta   90.00
_cell.angle_gamma   90.00
#
_symmetry.space_group_name_H-M   'P 1'
#
loop_
_entity.id
_entity.type
_entity.pdbx_description
1 polymer ?
#
loop_
_entity_poly.entity_id
_entity_poly.type
_entity_poly.pdbx_seq_one_letter_code
_entity_poly.pdbx_strand_id
1 'polypeptide(L)'
;MQGKGVFKGATIEPQHNYLWDQAEIIFPIQDARGLNAKPTFNIDGKNYKFDFSEQSQGQHGFDLLHITSKQYPELIKKLQQGFSFNLQFDLEGLSEFAFIPTSYEMTYQAKGNWGDVKYDGQSLPFKKLSKRQLFEADWKNIALGKRNLDRLSTCENSQCFYQALNTQNNLISDVEAAYAVSNASSNNISGISTQFLEPVNIYTQTDRAIKYGIMVIIITFGCFFLFEVLKNLKIHPVQYALVAMAQGVFFVLLLSISEYYAFSLAYLIAAVACIGLITWYLYFVVQGFKAAILFGVLLSALYGMMYLLLQSSGKTFLFGSILSFILIACVMYITRHVNWYQSEQQNI
;
A
#
# COMPACT_ATOMS: atom_id res chain seq x y z
N MET A 1 -8.01 2.25 -20.83
CA MET A 1 -6.79 3.08 -21.03
C MET A 1 -6.54 3.30 -22.53
N GLN A 2 -5.88 4.40 -22.93
CA GLN A 2 -5.57 4.67 -24.33
C GLN A 2 -4.18 5.30 -24.51
N GLY A 3 -3.50 4.95 -25.59
CA GLY A 3 -2.20 5.50 -25.97
C GLY A 3 -2.17 5.82 -27.46
N LYS A 4 -1.77 7.05 -27.82
CA LYS A 4 -1.63 7.48 -29.22
C LYS A 4 -0.18 7.79 -29.50
N GLY A 5 0.27 7.49 -30.71
CA GLY A 5 1.65 7.74 -31.10
C GLY A 5 1.87 7.67 -32.60
N VAL A 6 3.11 7.97 -32.99
CA VAL A 6 3.59 7.88 -34.36
C VAL A 6 4.81 6.98 -34.35
N PHE A 7 4.73 5.89 -35.11
CA PHE A 7 5.88 5.05 -35.39
C PHE A 7 6.60 5.62 -36.60
N LYS A 8 7.88 5.98 -36.44
CA LYS A 8 8.73 6.37 -37.57
C LYS A 8 9.17 5.10 -38.29
N GLY A 9 9.03 5.08 -39.61
CA GLY A 9 9.42 3.93 -40.42
C GLY A 9 10.88 3.55 -40.18
N ALA A 10 11.18 2.25 -40.24
CA ALA A 10 12.53 1.77 -40.02
C ALA A 10 13.48 2.35 -41.08
N THR A 11 14.60 2.93 -40.65
CA THR A 11 15.70 3.27 -41.56
C THR A 11 16.31 1.96 -42.04
N ILE A 12 16.08 1.60 -43.30
CA ILE A 12 16.62 0.38 -43.88
C ILE A 12 18.11 0.61 -44.12
N GLU A 13 18.95 0.04 -43.27
CA GLU A 13 20.39 0.06 -43.50
C GLU A 13 20.75 -0.98 -44.56
N PRO A 14 21.43 -0.59 -45.65
CA PRO A 14 21.70 -1.49 -46.78
C PRO A 14 22.62 -2.67 -46.43
N GLN A 15 23.26 -2.66 -45.25
CA GLN A 15 24.11 -3.75 -44.77
C GLN A 15 23.39 -4.77 -43.89
N HIS A 16 22.13 -4.50 -43.50
CA HIS A 16 21.34 -5.40 -42.66
C HIS A 16 20.23 -6.09 -43.48
N ASN A 17 20.19 -7.43 -43.44
CA ASN A 17 19.13 -8.20 -44.10
C ASN A 17 17.95 -8.37 -43.15
N TYR A 18 16.88 -7.59 -43.35
CA TYR A 18 15.70 -7.59 -42.49
C TYR A 18 14.70 -8.68 -42.91
N LEU A 19 14.31 -9.54 -41.97
CA LEU A 19 13.27 -10.56 -42.14
C LEU A 19 11.87 -9.96 -41.92
N TRP A 20 11.41 -9.17 -42.89
CA TRP A 20 10.14 -8.44 -42.81
C TRP A 20 8.91 -9.34 -42.65
N ASP A 21 8.98 -10.57 -43.15
CA ASP A 21 7.97 -11.62 -43.02
C ASP A 21 7.86 -12.20 -41.60
N GLN A 22 8.80 -11.86 -40.72
CA GLN A 22 8.83 -12.25 -39.31
C GLN A 22 8.70 -11.04 -38.38
N ALA A 23 8.37 -9.87 -38.92
CA ALA A 23 8.20 -8.68 -38.10
C ALA A 23 6.96 -8.79 -37.20
N GLU A 24 7.08 -8.36 -35.95
CA GLU A 24 6.02 -8.43 -34.94
C GLU A 24 5.92 -7.10 -34.17
N ILE A 25 4.70 -6.73 -33.77
CA ILE A 25 4.45 -5.67 -32.80
C ILE A 25 4.13 -6.35 -31.47
N ILE A 26 4.93 -6.08 -30.44
CA ILE A 26 4.82 -6.73 -29.13
C ILE A 26 4.27 -5.74 -28.10
N PHE A 27 3.27 -6.19 -27.34
CA PHE A 27 2.69 -5.50 -26.20
C PHE A 27 2.93 -6.32 -24.92
N PRO A 28 3.94 -5.95 -24.11
CA PRO A 28 4.21 -6.62 -22.84
C PRO A 28 3.26 -6.16 -21.74
N ILE A 29 2.70 -7.10 -20.99
CA ILE A 29 1.92 -6.84 -19.78
C ILE A 29 2.38 -7.75 -18.64
N GLN A 30 2.60 -7.21 -17.44
CA GLN A 30 3.11 -8.00 -16.31
C GLN A 30 2.08 -9.01 -15.77
N ASP A 31 0.80 -8.65 -15.81
CA ASP A 31 -0.29 -9.52 -15.35
C ASP A 31 -1.45 -9.46 -16.35
N ALA A 32 -1.52 -10.43 -17.26
CA ALA A 32 -2.60 -10.48 -18.24
C ALA A 32 -3.96 -10.86 -17.64
N ARG A 33 -4.03 -11.32 -16.38
CA ARG A 33 -5.32 -11.67 -15.73
C ARG A 33 -6.21 -10.45 -15.52
N GLY A 34 -5.60 -9.26 -15.42
CA GLY A 34 -6.32 -7.99 -15.34
C GLY A 34 -6.92 -7.52 -16.67
N LEU A 35 -6.59 -8.15 -17.81
CA LEU A 35 -7.17 -7.79 -19.10
C LEU A 35 -8.56 -8.39 -19.28
N ASN A 36 -9.59 -7.53 -19.32
CA ASN A 36 -10.96 -7.95 -19.61
C ASN A 36 -11.15 -8.41 -21.07
N ALA A 37 -10.36 -7.86 -21.98
CA ALA A 37 -10.41 -8.15 -23.40
C ALA A 37 -9.03 -7.97 -24.04
N LYS A 38 -8.83 -8.59 -25.21
CA LYS A 38 -7.62 -8.39 -26.02
C LYS A 38 -7.46 -6.90 -26.39
N PRO A 39 -6.29 -6.29 -26.18
CA PRO A 39 -6.01 -4.93 -26.62
C PRO A 39 -6.29 -4.74 -28.11
N THR A 40 -6.76 -3.55 -28.48
CA THR A 40 -7.00 -3.17 -29.87
C THR A 40 -5.94 -2.17 -30.31
N PHE A 41 -5.25 -2.48 -31.40
CA PHE A 41 -4.26 -1.60 -32.04
C PHE A 41 -4.81 -1.06 -33.35
N ASN A 42 -5.16 0.21 -33.36
CA ASN A 42 -5.60 0.89 -34.57
C ASN A 42 -4.39 1.50 -35.30
N ILE A 43 -4.18 1.14 -36.57
CA ILE A 43 -3.17 1.74 -37.45
C ILE A 43 -3.92 2.40 -38.61
N ASP A 44 -3.77 3.71 -38.75
CA ASP A 44 -4.38 4.52 -39.82
C ASP A 44 -5.89 4.19 -40.06
N GLY A 45 -6.64 3.92 -39.00
CA GLY A 45 -8.08 3.62 -39.07
C GLY A 45 -8.44 2.13 -39.13
N LYS A 46 -7.48 1.22 -39.36
CA LYS A 46 -7.72 -0.24 -39.36
C LYS A 46 -7.37 -0.85 -38.00
N ASN A 47 -8.28 -1.66 -37.46
CA ASN A 47 -8.10 -2.33 -36.17
C ASN A 47 -7.39 -3.68 -36.33
N TYR A 48 -6.35 -3.89 -35.52
CA TYR A 48 -5.62 -5.13 -35.34
C TYR A 48 -5.79 -5.60 -33.91
N LYS A 49 -5.96 -6.91 -33.72
CA LYS A 49 -6.10 -7.54 -32.40
C LYS A 49 -4.82 -8.26 -32.06
N PHE A 50 -4.38 -8.10 -30.82
CA PHE A 50 -3.25 -8.88 -30.33
C PHE A 50 -3.68 -10.30 -29.95
N ASP A 51 -2.79 -11.25 -30.19
CA ASP A 51 -2.89 -12.62 -29.71
C ASP A 51 -1.75 -12.91 -28.70
N PHE A 52 -1.95 -13.85 -27.79
CA PHE A 52 -0.88 -14.26 -26.88
C PHE A 52 0.20 -14.99 -27.68
N SER A 53 1.46 -14.61 -27.46
CA SER A 53 2.60 -15.31 -28.04
C SER A 53 2.69 -16.73 -27.46
N GLU A 54 2.96 -17.71 -28.31
CA GLU A 54 3.20 -19.11 -27.90
C GLU A 54 4.35 -19.24 -26.89
N GLN A 55 5.24 -18.25 -26.85
CA GLN A 55 6.39 -18.19 -25.95
C GLN A 55 6.11 -17.47 -24.62
N SER A 56 4.86 -17.06 -24.36
CA SER A 56 4.46 -16.42 -23.10
C SER A 56 4.48 -17.42 -21.94
N GLN A 57 5.63 -17.56 -21.28
CA GLN A 57 5.74 -18.32 -20.04
C GLN A 57 5.26 -17.45 -18.87
N GLY A 58 3.94 -17.42 -18.65
CA GLY A 58 3.24 -16.61 -17.63
C GLY A 58 3.55 -16.95 -16.16
N GLN A 59 4.76 -17.39 -15.83
CA GLN A 59 5.18 -17.69 -14.47
C GLN A 59 6.24 -16.72 -13.92
N HIS A 60 7.05 -16.04 -14.75
CA HIS A 60 8.05 -15.09 -14.28
C HIS A 60 8.28 -13.93 -15.28
N GLY A 61 7.50 -12.85 -15.16
CA GLY A 61 7.75 -11.60 -15.88
C GLY A 61 6.52 -11.02 -16.59
N PHE A 62 6.65 -10.76 -17.89
CA PHE A 62 5.63 -10.21 -18.76
C PHE A 62 4.97 -11.29 -19.61
N ASP A 63 3.64 -11.31 -19.61
CA ASP A 63 2.84 -11.92 -20.65
C ASP A 63 2.93 -11.08 -21.93
N LEU A 64 3.09 -11.76 -23.06
CA LEU A 64 3.46 -11.09 -24.31
C LEU A 64 2.38 -11.30 -25.35
N LEU A 65 1.79 -10.18 -25.73
CA LEU A 65 0.79 -10.10 -26.76
C LEU A 65 1.45 -9.60 -28.04
N HIS A 66 1.17 -10.22 -29.18
CA HIS A 66 1.77 -9.84 -30.45
C HIS A 66 0.77 -9.68 -31.60
N ILE A 67 1.17 -8.89 -32.60
CA ILE A 67 0.57 -8.82 -33.93
C ILE A 67 1.69 -9.13 -34.92
N THR A 68 1.52 -10.17 -35.74
CA THR A 68 2.56 -10.65 -36.65
C THR A 68 2.30 -10.21 -38.09
N SER A 69 3.37 -9.93 -38.83
CA SER A 69 3.33 -9.71 -40.28
C SER A 69 2.87 -10.94 -41.06
N LYS A 70 3.04 -12.15 -40.50
CA LYS A 70 2.47 -13.40 -41.07
C LYS A 70 0.95 -13.38 -41.09
N GLN A 71 0.33 -12.89 -40.01
CA GLN A 71 -1.12 -12.75 -39.90
C GLN A 71 -1.65 -11.56 -40.72
N TYR A 72 -0.88 -10.48 -40.80
CA TYR A 72 -1.25 -9.25 -41.51
C TYR A 72 -0.10 -8.75 -42.42
N PRO A 73 0.06 -9.30 -43.64
CA PRO A 73 1.17 -8.98 -44.53
C PRO A 73 1.25 -7.50 -44.94
N GLU A 74 0.13 -6.78 -44.93
CA GLU A 74 0.10 -5.35 -45.25
C GLU A 74 0.84 -4.48 -44.22
N LEU A 75 1.10 -5.01 -43.02
CA LEU A 75 1.87 -4.31 -41.98
C LEU A 75 3.34 -4.10 -42.37
N ILE A 76 3.90 -4.95 -43.24
CA ILE A 76 5.29 -4.82 -43.68
C ILE A 76 5.56 -3.45 -44.27
N LYS A 77 4.69 -3.01 -45.19
CA LYS A 77 4.81 -1.69 -45.82
C LYS A 77 4.63 -0.56 -44.81
N LYS A 78 3.74 -0.73 -43.82
CA LYS A 78 3.51 0.25 -42.75
C LYS A 78 4.74 0.37 -41.84
N LEU A 79 5.36 -0.73 -41.44
CA LEU A 79 6.58 -0.73 -40.63
C LEU A 79 7.76 -0.06 -41.35
N GLN A 80 7.84 -0.17 -42.68
CA GLN A 80 8.86 0.52 -43.48
C GLN A 80 8.61 2.02 -43.63
N GLN A 81 7.34 2.42 -43.83
CA GLN A 81 6.99 3.82 -44.14
C GLN A 81 6.68 4.66 -42.89
N GLY A 82 6.39 4.02 -41.76
CA GLY A 82 5.84 4.66 -40.57
C GLY A 82 4.32 4.75 -40.63
N PHE A 83 3.71 4.94 -39.45
CA PHE A 83 2.26 5.03 -39.31
C PHE A 83 1.85 5.72 -38.01
N SER A 84 0.62 6.23 -37.98
CA SER A 84 0.00 6.70 -36.73
C SER A 84 -0.79 5.56 -36.10
N PHE A 85 -0.74 5.46 -34.78
CA PHE A 85 -1.46 4.42 -34.07
C PHE A 85 -2.23 4.92 -32.86
N ASN A 86 -3.27 4.15 -32.50
CA ASN A 86 -4.00 4.27 -31.25
C ASN A 86 -4.15 2.87 -30.63
N LEU A 87 -3.61 2.70 -29.43
CA LEU A 87 -3.72 1.50 -28.61
C LEU A 87 -4.80 1.71 -27.54
N GLN A 88 -5.75 0.81 -27.46
CA GLN A 88 -6.78 0.81 -26.42
C GLN A 88 -6.81 -0.56 -25.70
N PHE A 89 -6.85 -0.51 -24.38
CA PHE A 89 -6.92 -1.69 -23.52
C PHE A 89 -7.58 -1.33 -22.20
N ASP A 90 -8.31 -2.27 -21.60
CA ASP A 90 -9.01 -2.08 -20.34
C ASP A 90 -8.48 -3.08 -19.32
N LEU A 91 -8.18 -2.57 -18.12
CA LEU A 91 -7.58 -3.32 -17.03
C LEU A 91 -8.44 -3.22 -15.77
N GLU A 92 -8.56 -4.34 -15.06
CA GLU A 92 -9.20 -4.45 -13.75
C GLU A 92 -8.23 -5.02 -12.70
N GLY A 93 -8.48 -4.72 -11.42
CA GLY A 93 -7.74 -5.32 -10.31
C GLY A 93 -6.33 -4.76 -10.06
N LEU A 94 -6.06 -3.51 -10.44
CA LEU A 94 -4.74 -2.88 -10.30
C LEU A 94 -4.55 -2.19 -8.94
N SER A 95 -3.60 -2.66 -8.13
CA SER A 95 -3.07 -1.91 -6.96
C SER A 95 -1.96 -0.93 -7.36
N GLU A 96 -1.25 -1.24 -8.45
CA GLU A 96 -0.20 -0.42 -9.05
C GLU A 96 -0.33 -0.45 -10.57
N PHE A 97 -0.13 0.70 -11.21
CA PHE A 97 0.07 0.77 -12.64
C PHE A 97 1.47 1.32 -12.92
N ALA A 98 2.29 0.50 -13.59
CA ALA A 98 3.61 0.88 -14.04
C ALA A 98 3.65 0.98 -15.57
N PHE A 99 4.24 2.06 -16.07
CA PHE A 99 4.42 2.32 -17.48
C PHE A 99 5.90 2.43 -17.82
N ILE A 100 6.33 1.63 -18.80
CA ILE A 100 7.68 1.62 -19.34
C ILE A 100 7.62 2.27 -20.73
N PRO A 101 8.06 3.53 -20.89
CA PRO A 101 8.10 4.15 -22.21
C PRO A 101 9.25 3.59 -23.03
N THR A 102 9.02 3.33 -24.32
CA THR A 102 10.04 2.96 -25.32
C THR A 102 10.03 3.92 -26.51
N SER A 103 9.75 5.20 -26.23
CA SER A 103 9.58 6.27 -27.22
C SER A 103 10.63 7.38 -27.03
N TYR A 104 10.98 8.07 -28.11
CA TYR A 104 11.86 9.24 -28.04
C TYR A 104 11.23 10.40 -27.27
N GLU A 105 9.92 10.58 -27.41
CA GLU A 105 9.14 11.58 -26.70
C GLU A 105 7.88 10.94 -26.13
N MET A 106 7.58 11.26 -24.87
CA MET A 106 6.40 10.76 -24.18
C MET A 106 5.71 11.90 -23.41
N THR A 107 4.39 11.85 -23.41
CA THR A 107 3.55 12.55 -22.43
C THR A 107 2.58 11.52 -21.85
N TYR A 108 2.52 11.42 -20.53
CA TYR A 108 1.64 10.50 -19.84
C TYR A 108 0.79 11.28 -18.85
N GLN A 109 -0.52 11.04 -18.89
CA GLN A 109 -1.49 11.67 -18.02
C GLN A 109 -2.31 10.58 -17.35
N ALA A 110 -2.28 10.57 -16.02
CA ALA A 110 -3.09 9.68 -15.21
C ALA A 110 -4.17 10.49 -14.50
N LYS A 111 -5.43 10.05 -14.60
CA LYS A 111 -6.57 10.61 -13.87
C LYS A 111 -7.40 9.48 -13.30
N GLY A 112 -7.97 9.70 -12.13
CA GLY A 112 -8.90 8.75 -11.54
C GLY A 112 -9.58 9.29 -10.29
N ASN A 113 -10.49 8.48 -9.75
CA ASN A 113 -11.36 8.81 -8.62
C ASN A 113 -10.76 8.39 -7.26
N TRP A 114 -9.46 8.23 -7.18
CA TRP A 114 -8.76 7.75 -6.00
C TRP A 114 -8.28 8.91 -5.11
N GLY A 115 -8.34 8.73 -3.78
CA GLY A 115 -7.97 9.79 -2.82
C GLY A 115 -6.45 9.91 -2.65
N ASP A 116 -5.82 8.83 -2.20
CA ASP A 116 -4.41 8.79 -1.87
C ASP A 116 -3.65 7.93 -2.90
N VAL A 117 -2.79 8.58 -3.69
CA VAL A 117 -1.97 7.93 -4.72
C VAL A 117 -0.50 8.21 -4.40
N LYS A 118 0.30 7.15 -4.38
CA LYS A 118 1.76 7.26 -4.31
C LYS A 118 2.35 7.20 -5.71
N TYR A 119 3.31 8.07 -5.98
CA TYR A 119 4.06 8.10 -7.22
C TYR A 119 5.46 7.55 -6.95
N ASP A 120 5.92 6.63 -7.80
CA ASP A 120 7.22 5.98 -7.67
C ASP A 120 7.88 5.78 -9.05
N GLY A 121 9.09 5.23 -9.04
CA GLY A 121 9.89 4.98 -10.23
C GLY A 121 10.93 6.06 -10.50
N GLN A 122 11.50 6.02 -11.71
CA GLN A 122 12.69 6.82 -12.07
C GLN A 122 12.35 8.27 -12.49
N SER A 123 11.05 8.64 -12.46
CA SER A 123 10.59 10.00 -12.75
C SER A 123 9.26 10.27 -12.04
N LEU A 124 9.26 11.29 -11.18
CA LEU A 124 8.05 11.78 -10.52
C LEU A 124 7.22 12.67 -11.47
N PRO A 125 5.89 12.80 -11.25
CA PRO A 125 5.05 13.69 -12.04
C PRO A 125 5.46 15.15 -11.82
N PHE A 126 5.51 15.93 -12.90
CA PHE A 126 5.87 17.36 -12.82
C PHE A 126 4.67 18.23 -12.42
N LYS A 127 3.44 17.74 -12.63
CA LYS A 127 2.21 18.34 -12.16
C LYS A 127 1.37 17.29 -11.45
N LYS A 128 0.91 17.63 -10.24
CA LYS A 128 0.08 16.75 -9.41
C LYS A 128 -1.08 17.53 -8.80
N LEU A 129 -2.25 16.92 -8.82
CA LEU A 129 -3.43 17.35 -8.09
C LEU A 129 -3.96 16.13 -7.34
N SER A 130 -4.07 16.24 -6.02
CA SER A 130 -4.75 15.24 -5.19
C SER A 130 -5.82 15.97 -4.39
N LYS A 131 -7.07 15.57 -4.62
CA LYS A 131 -8.27 16.01 -3.89
C LYS A 131 -8.98 14.76 -3.36
N ARG A 132 -9.94 14.96 -2.46
CA ARG A 132 -10.80 13.86 -1.97
C ARG A 132 -11.46 13.17 -3.17
N GLN A 133 -11.15 11.88 -3.38
CA GLN A 133 -11.64 11.05 -4.49
C GLN A 133 -11.26 11.54 -5.89
N LEU A 134 -10.18 12.29 -6.05
CA LEU A 134 -9.70 12.67 -7.38
C LEU A 134 -8.19 12.85 -7.38
N PHE A 135 -7.52 12.18 -8.31
CA PHE A 135 -6.13 12.45 -8.61
C PHE A 135 -5.95 12.78 -10.08
N GLU A 136 -5.00 13.66 -10.35
CA GLU A 136 -4.48 13.96 -11.68
C GLU A 136 -2.96 14.12 -11.58
N ALA A 137 -2.24 13.45 -12.47
CA ALA A 137 -0.80 13.54 -12.53
C ALA A 137 -0.33 13.52 -13.98
N ASP A 138 0.61 14.41 -14.29
CA ASP A 138 1.19 14.55 -15.61
C ASP A 138 2.70 14.28 -15.56
N TRP A 139 3.18 13.47 -16.52
CA TRP A 139 4.57 13.16 -16.74
C TRP A 139 5.00 13.59 -18.14
N LYS A 140 6.22 14.14 -18.20
CA LYS A 140 6.91 14.49 -19.42
C LYS A 140 8.39 14.21 -19.20
N ASN A 141 8.95 13.22 -19.90
CA ASN A 141 10.35 12.86 -19.77
C ASN A 141 10.93 12.40 -21.12
N ILE A 142 11.87 13.17 -21.66
CA ILE A 142 12.50 12.91 -22.96
C ILE A 142 13.65 11.89 -22.88
N ALA A 143 14.19 11.64 -21.68
CA ALA A 143 15.35 10.76 -21.50
C ALA A 143 14.96 9.32 -21.20
N LEU A 144 13.84 9.11 -20.48
CA LEU A 144 13.44 7.79 -19.99
C LEU A 144 13.16 6.82 -21.14
N GLY A 145 12.31 7.23 -22.09
CA GLY A 145 11.96 6.38 -23.21
C GLY A 145 13.12 6.14 -24.17
N LYS A 146 13.98 7.13 -24.39
CA LYS A 146 15.21 6.97 -25.17
C LYS A 146 16.15 5.94 -24.53
N ARG A 147 16.41 6.02 -23.22
CA ARG A 147 17.27 5.05 -22.52
C ARG A 147 16.75 3.62 -22.62
N ASN A 148 15.44 3.43 -22.43
CA ASN A 148 14.81 2.13 -22.57
C ASN A 148 14.89 1.62 -24.02
N LEU A 149 14.68 2.51 -25.01
CA LEU A 149 14.80 2.15 -26.42
C LEU A 149 16.24 1.78 -26.81
N ASP A 150 17.23 2.57 -26.39
CA ASP A 150 18.65 2.29 -26.64
C ASP A 150 19.02 0.90 -26.09
N ARG A 151 18.53 0.56 -24.88
CA ARG A 151 18.71 -0.76 -24.27
C ARG A 151 18.04 -1.90 -25.05
N LEU A 152 16.80 -1.71 -25.49
CA LEU A 152 16.08 -2.74 -26.24
C LEU A 152 16.63 -2.90 -27.66
N SER A 153 17.21 -1.83 -28.24
CA SER A 153 17.78 -1.84 -29.58
C SER A 153 19.06 -2.67 -29.71
N THR A 154 19.78 -2.89 -28.60
CA THR A 154 20.98 -3.76 -28.59
C THR A 154 20.64 -5.25 -28.56
N CYS A 155 19.36 -5.63 -28.51
CA CYS A 155 18.97 -7.04 -28.52
C CYS A 155 19.05 -7.65 -29.92
N GLU A 156 19.93 -8.64 -30.06
CA GLU A 156 20.18 -9.32 -31.35
C GLU A 156 19.12 -10.38 -31.70
N ASN A 157 18.35 -10.85 -30.71
CA ASN A 157 17.30 -11.83 -30.92
C ASN A 157 16.08 -11.56 -30.03
N SER A 158 14.96 -12.21 -30.36
CA SER A 158 13.73 -12.06 -29.60
C SER A 158 13.90 -12.50 -28.14
N GLN A 159 14.70 -13.55 -27.87
CA GLN A 159 15.00 -14.03 -26.51
C GLN A 159 15.66 -12.96 -25.61
N CYS A 160 16.55 -12.13 -26.14
CA CYS A 160 17.11 -10.98 -25.43
C CYS A 160 16.02 -9.96 -25.07
N PHE A 161 15.12 -9.67 -26.00
CA PHE A 161 14.00 -8.75 -25.75
C PHE A 161 13.09 -9.29 -24.63
N TYR A 162 12.77 -10.60 -24.68
CA TYR A 162 12.02 -11.31 -23.65
C TYR A 162 12.71 -11.20 -22.27
N GLN A 163 14.02 -11.45 -22.19
CA GLN A 163 14.79 -11.38 -20.95
C GLN A 163 14.95 -9.96 -20.41
N ALA A 164 15.19 -8.97 -21.27
CA ALA A 164 15.37 -7.58 -20.89
C ALA A 164 14.11 -7.04 -20.19
N LEU A 165 12.92 -7.44 -20.67
CA LEU A 165 11.65 -7.12 -20.02
C LEU A 165 11.44 -7.96 -18.75
N ASN A 166 11.77 -9.25 -18.76
CA ASN A 166 11.50 -10.16 -17.63
C ASN A 166 12.49 -10.07 -16.46
N THR A 167 13.47 -9.16 -16.47
CA THR A 167 14.47 -9.07 -15.39
C THR A 167 13.89 -8.40 -14.14
N GLN A 168 13.07 -9.15 -13.39
CA GLN A 168 12.65 -8.83 -12.01
C GLN A 168 13.58 -9.44 -10.94
N ASN A 169 14.63 -10.17 -11.32
CA ASN A 169 15.51 -10.88 -10.39
C ASN A 169 16.56 -9.99 -9.70
N ASN A 170 16.17 -8.86 -9.10
CA ASN A 170 16.98 -8.15 -8.09
C ASN A 170 16.14 -7.20 -7.21
N LEU A 171 14.87 -7.50 -6.95
CA LEU A 171 14.10 -6.78 -5.91
C LEU A 171 13.78 -7.63 -4.68
N ILE A 172 14.12 -8.93 -4.68
CA ILE A 172 13.91 -9.81 -3.52
C ILE A 172 15.09 -10.79 -3.41
N SER A 173 16.20 -10.32 -2.82
CA SER A 173 17.13 -11.14 -2.03
C SER A 173 17.80 -10.24 -1.01
N ASP A 174 17.06 -10.03 0.07
CA ASP A 174 17.46 -9.90 1.47
C ASP A 174 18.93 -9.54 1.80
N VAL A 175 19.06 -8.35 2.42
CA VAL A 175 19.82 -8.04 3.65
C VAL A 175 21.38 -8.08 3.61
N GLU A 176 22.05 -8.73 2.67
CA GLU A 176 23.54 -8.83 2.68
C GLU A 176 24.26 -7.85 1.72
N ALA A 177 23.60 -6.78 1.26
CA ALA A 177 24.17 -5.86 0.26
C ALA A 177 24.65 -4.50 0.81
N ALA A 178 24.72 -4.33 2.14
CA ALA A 178 25.16 -3.06 2.73
C ALA A 178 26.68 -2.81 2.65
N TYR A 179 27.49 -3.83 2.30
CA TYR A 179 28.96 -3.72 2.21
C TYR A 179 29.57 -4.22 0.89
N ALA A 180 28.76 -4.64 -0.08
CA ALA A 180 29.26 -4.96 -1.41
C ALA A 180 29.24 -3.68 -2.26
N VAL A 181 30.41 -3.08 -2.50
CA VAL A 181 30.64 -2.24 -3.68
C VAL A 181 30.50 -3.15 -4.90
N SER A 182 29.27 -3.44 -5.31
CA SER A 182 29.01 -4.09 -6.57
C SER A 182 28.87 -3.00 -7.62
N ASN A 183 29.79 -3.01 -8.58
CA ASN A 183 29.62 -2.39 -9.90
C ASN A 183 28.49 -3.08 -10.68
N ALA A 184 27.37 -3.41 -10.02
CA ALA A 184 26.13 -3.76 -10.67
C ALA A 184 25.51 -2.44 -11.10
N SER A 185 25.91 -1.98 -12.28
CA SER A 185 25.06 -1.08 -13.06
C SER A 185 23.68 -1.73 -13.08
N SER A 186 22.74 -1.17 -12.33
CA SER A 186 21.38 -1.67 -12.24
C SER A 186 20.79 -1.58 -13.65
N ASN A 187 20.90 -2.69 -14.37
CA ASN A 187 20.54 -2.88 -15.77
C ASN A 187 19.02 -2.96 -15.95
N ASN A 188 18.29 -2.13 -15.21
CA ASN A 188 16.85 -2.21 -15.07
C ASN A 188 16.18 -1.29 -16.09
N ILE A 189 15.21 -1.83 -16.81
CA ILE A 189 14.30 -1.02 -17.62
C ILE A 189 13.56 -0.06 -16.69
N SER A 190 13.59 1.22 -17.03
CA SER A 190 13.16 2.28 -16.13
C SER A 190 11.72 2.68 -16.43
N GLY A 191 10.84 2.54 -15.43
CA GLY A 191 9.42 2.87 -15.53
C GLY A 191 9.02 4.07 -14.66
N ILE A 192 7.78 4.49 -14.87
CA ILE A 192 7.02 5.39 -14.01
C ILE A 192 5.88 4.59 -13.41
N SER A 193 5.59 4.74 -12.11
CA SER A 193 4.45 4.05 -11.52
C SER A 193 3.54 4.94 -10.67
N THR A 194 2.27 4.53 -10.66
CA THR A 194 1.19 5.08 -9.84
C THR A 194 0.63 3.96 -8.97
N GLN A 195 0.84 4.05 -7.67
CA GLN A 195 0.34 3.11 -6.66
C GLN A 195 -0.94 3.66 -6.02
N PHE A 196 -2.01 2.88 -6.07
CA PHE A 196 -3.32 3.22 -5.52
C PHE A 196 -3.39 2.74 -4.07
N LEU A 197 -3.28 3.66 -3.12
CA LEU A 197 -3.29 3.31 -1.69
C LEU A 197 -4.72 3.11 -1.22
N GLU A 198 -5.02 1.97 -0.60
CA GLU A 198 -6.37 1.69 -0.12
C GLU A 198 -6.93 2.85 0.72
N PRO A 199 -8.08 3.42 0.32
CA PRO A 199 -8.70 4.48 1.07
C PRO A 199 -9.08 3.95 2.45
N VAL A 200 -8.91 4.79 3.47
CA VAL A 200 -9.23 4.44 4.86
C VAL A 200 -10.70 4.01 4.95
N ASN A 201 -10.92 2.70 5.05
CA ASN A 201 -12.23 2.07 5.16
C ASN A 201 -12.49 1.57 6.58
N ILE A 202 -13.68 1.02 6.84
CA ILE A 202 -14.07 0.58 8.18
C ILE A 202 -13.21 -0.59 8.69
N TYR A 203 -12.83 -1.48 7.79
CA TYR A 203 -12.05 -2.68 8.10
C TYR A 203 -10.58 -2.35 8.40
N THR A 204 -9.96 -1.47 7.61
CA THR A 204 -8.58 -0.98 7.86
C THR A 204 -8.49 -0.16 9.14
N GLN A 205 -9.52 0.64 9.46
CA GLN A 205 -9.58 1.33 10.75
C GLN A 205 -9.75 0.35 11.92
N THR A 206 -10.54 -0.71 11.74
CA THR A 206 -10.71 -1.76 12.76
C THR A 206 -9.43 -2.58 12.95
N ASP A 207 -8.73 -2.94 11.88
CA ASP A 207 -7.42 -3.61 11.95
C ASP A 207 -6.40 -2.78 12.74
N ARG A 208 -6.33 -1.47 12.45
CA ARG A 208 -5.52 -0.53 13.24
C ARG A 208 -5.97 -0.48 14.70
N ALA A 209 -7.28 -0.49 14.97
CA ALA A 209 -7.81 -0.47 16.33
C ALA A 209 -7.38 -1.71 17.11
N ILE A 210 -7.44 -2.90 16.51
CA ILE A 210 -7.00 -4.15 17.14
C ILE A 210 -5.49 -4.10 17.44
N LYS A 211 -4.67 -3.65 16.47
CA LYS A 211 -3.22 -3.50 16.65
C LYS A 211 -2.87 -2.54 17.78
N TYR A 212 -3.58 -1.42 17.89
CA TYR A 212 -3.39 -0.46 18.99
C TYR A 212 -4.06 -0.91 20.30
N GLY A 213 -5.02 -1.82 20.22
CA GLY A 213 -5.78 -2.34 21.35
C GLY A 213 -4.94 -3.09 22.39
N ILE A 214 -3.84 -3.71 21.96
CA ILE A 214 -2.92 -4.37 22.89
C ILE A 214 -2.33 -3.38 23.90
N MET A 215 -2.07 -2.14 23.47
CA MET A 215 -1.59 -1.07 24.34
C MET A 215 -2.66 -0.70 25.37
N VAL A 216 -3.93 -0.61 24.95
CA VAL A 216 -5.06 -0.31 25.83
C VAL A 216 -5.17 -1.35 26.95
N ILE A 217 -5.04 -2.63 26.59
CA ILE A 217 -5.04 -3.74 27.53
C ILE A 217 -3.87 -3.59 28.51
N ILE A 218 -2.62 -3.50 28.04
CA ILE A 218 -1.42 -3.42 28.89
C ILE A 218 -1.51 -2.26 29.88
N ILE A 219 -1.90 -1.06 29.41
CA ILE A 219 -1.99 0.12 30.27
C ILE A 219 -3.09 -0.06 31.31
N THR A 220 -4.24 -0.62 30.92
CA THR A 220 -5.35 -0.86 31.86
C THR A 220 -4.93 -1.82 32.95
N PHE A 221 -4.32 -2.96 32.60
CA PHE A 221 -3.73 -3.89 33.56
C PHE A 221 -2.71 -3.23 34.48
N GLY A 222 -1.82 -2.40 33.93
CA GLY A 222 -0.85 -1.61 34.70
C GLY A 222 -1.52 -0.66 35.71
N CYS A 223 -2.63 -0.03 35.33
CA CYS A 223 -3.41 0.81 36.23
C CYS A 223 -4.07 0.01 37.36
N PHE A 224 -4.60 -1.18 37.08
CA PHE A 224 -5.17 -2.06 38.11
C PHE A 224 -4.08 -2.54 39.08
N PHE A 225 -2.94 -2.96 38.56
CA PHE A 225 -1.78 -3.38 39.36
C PHE A 225 -1.29 -2.24 40.27
N LEU A 226 -1.13 -1.03 39.72
CA LEU A 226 -0.71 0.13 40.48
C LEU A 226 -1.72 0.46 41.59
N PHE A 227 -3.02 0.28 41.33
CA PHE A 227 -4.06 0.51 42.33
C PHE A 227 -4.06 -0.55 43.45
N GLU A 228 -3.85 -1.82 43.09
CA GLU A 228 -3.66 -2.93 44.04
C GLU A 228 -2.50 -2.64 45.02
N VAL A 229 -1.36 -2.18 44.50
CA VAL A 229 -0.19 -1.77 45.31
C VAL A 229 -0.51 -0.57 46.21
N LEU A 230 -1.19 0.46 45.69
CA LEU A 230 -1.49 1.68 46.46
C LEU A 230 -2.53 1.48 47.57
N LYS A 231 -3.51 0.59 47.36
CA LYS A 231 -4.62 0.38 48.29
C LYS A 231 -4.48 -0.88 49.14
N ASN A 232 -3.44 -1.68 48.90
CA ASN A 232 -3.22 -2.97 49.56
C ASN A 232 -4.48 -3.87 49.46
N LEU A 233 -5.17 -3.78 48.32
CA LEU A 233 -6.40 -4.53 48.02
C LEU A 233 -6.01 -5.74 47.17
N LYS A 234 -6.27 -6.94 47.67
CA LYS A 234 -6.06 -8.18 46.91
C LYS A 234 -7.18 -8.34 45.89
N ILE A 235 -6.91 -7.97 44.64
CA ILE A 235 -7.86 -8.13 43.53
C ILE A 235 -7.74 -9.56 43.00
N HIS A 236 -8.87 -10.27 42.90
CA HIS A 236 -8.84 -11.68 42.46
C HIS A 236 -8.50 -11.76 40.95
N PRO A 237 -7.67 -12.72 40.49
CA PRO A 237 -7.27 -12.84 39.07
C PRO A 237 -8.43 -12.91 38.07
N VAL A 238 -9.57 -13.46 38.49
CA VAL A 238 -10.81 -13.52 37.68
C VAL A 238 -11.30 -12.11 37.30
N GLN A 239 -11.12 -11.11 38.16
CA GLN A 239 -11.57 -9.73 37.90
C GLN A 239 -10.74 -9.10 36.77
N TYR A 240 -9.44 -9.38 36.74
CA TYR A 240 -8.57 -9.01 35.63
C TYR A 240 -8.99 -9.66 34.31
N ALA A 241 -9.35 -10.95 34.35
CA ALA A 241 -9.82 -11.66 33.17
C ALA A 241 -11.14 -11.08 32.62
N LEU A 242 -12.08 -10.73 33.50
CA LEU A 242 -13.36 -10.10 33.11
C LEU A 242 -13.15 -8.73 32.46
N VAL A 243 -12.24 -7.91 33.00
CA VAL A 243 -11.90 -6.60 32.40
C VAL A 243 -11.26 -6.80 31.02
N ALA A 244 -10.35 -7.77 30.87
CA ALA A 244 -9.73 -8.08 29.57
C ALA A 244 -10.76 -8.55 28.54
N MET A 245 -11.71 -9.40 28.94
CA MET A 245 -12.82 -9.83 28.08
C MET A 245 -13.69 -8.64 27.67
N ALA A 246 -14.02 -7.73 28.60
CA ALA A 246 -14.77 -6.52 28.29
C ALA A 246 -14.04 -5.62 27.27
N GLN A 247 -12.71 -5.51 27.37
CA GLN A 247 -11.89 -4.81 26.38
C GLN A 247 -11.81 -5.55 25.05
N GLY A 248 -11.82 -6.88 25.04
CA GLY A 248 -11.92 -7.69 23.81
C GLY A 248 -13.25 -7.46 23.08
N VAL A 249 -14.36 -7.46 23.83
CA VAL A 249 -15.72 -7.22 23.30
C VAL A 249 -15.84 -5.84 22.66
N PHE A 250 -15.11 -4.83 23.13
CA PHE A 250 -15.08 -3.51 22.48
C PHE A 250 -14.72 -3.59 21.00
N PHE A 251 -13.74 -4.40 20.59
CA PHE A 251 -13.34 -4.52 19.18
C PHE A 251 -14.40 -5.22 18.32
N VAL A 252 -15.06 -6.24 18.87
CA VAL A 252 -16.15 -6.95 18.21
C VAL A 252 -17.35 -6.02 18.01
N LEU A 253 -17.69 -5.27 19.06
CA LEU A 253 -18.81 -4.32 19.04
C LEU A 253 -18.51 -3.11 18.14
N LEU A 254 -17.26 -2.62 18.13
CA LEU A 254 -16.81 -1.60 17.18
C LEU A 254 -17.02 -2.07 15.74
N LEU A 255 -16.51 -3.26 15.39
CA LEU A 255 -16.65 -3.82 14.05
C LEU A 255 -18.12 -3.95 13.65
N SER A 256 -18.93 -4.59 14.49
CA SER A 256 -20.35 -4.85 14.21
C SER A 256 -21.17 -3.56 14.02
N ILE A 257 -21.00 -2.55 14.87
CA ILE A 257 -21.75 -1.28 14.74
C ILE A 257 -21.27 -0.49 13.52
N SER A 258 -19.97 -0.58 13.21
CA SER A 258 -19.34 0.16 12.12
C SER A 258 -19.75 -0.30 10.72
N GLU A 259 -20.34 -1.50 10.59
CA GLU A 259 -20.94 -1.97 9.33
C GLU A 259 -22.20 -1.19 8.94
N TYR A 260 -22.92 -0.65 9.93
CA TYR A 260 -24.19 0.06 9.71
C TYR A 260 -24.06 1.58 9.87
N TYR A 261 -23.11 2.05 10.67
CA TYR A 261 -22.95 3.47 11.02
C TYR A 261 -21.54 4.01 10.72
N ALA A 262 -21.43 5.33 10.62
CA ALA A 262 -20.14 6.00 10.46
C ALA A 262 -19.16 5.63 11.59
N PHE A 263 -17.88 5.40 11.24
CA PHE A 263 -16.85 4.92 12.16
C PHE A 263 -16.77 5.71 13.47
N SER A 264 -16.84 7.05 13.42
CA SER A 264 -16.76 7.90 14.61
C SER A 264 -17.91 7.67 15.60
N LEU A 265 -19.11 7.44 15.08
CA LEU A 265 -20.30 7.18 15.90
C LEU A 265 -20.25 5.76 16.46
N ALA A 266 -19.88 4.78 15.63
CA ALA A 266 -19.67 3.40 16.07
C ALA A 266 -18.63 3.32 17.20
N TYR A 267 -17.51 4.04 17.03
CA TYR A 267 -16.47 4.16 18.04
C TYR A 267 -16.98 4.76 19.35
N LEU A 268 -17.73 5.85 19.29
CA LEU A 268 -18.26 6.52 20.48
C LEU A 268 -19.21 5.59 21.24
N ILE A 269 -20.17 4.96 20.56
CA ILE A 269 -21.10 4.02 21.18
C ILE A 269 -20.33 2.85 21.81
N ALA A 270 -19.37 2.27 21.10
CA ALA A 270 -18.59 1.15 21.60
C ALA A 270 -17.75 1.52 22.82
N ALA A 271 -17.08 2.67 22.77
CA ALA A 271 -16.26 3.18 23.86
C ALA A 271 -17.11 3.48 25.09
N VAL A 272 -18.24 4.18 24.94
CA VAL A 272 -19.14 4.49 26.05
C VAL A 272 -19.72 3.22 26.70
N ALA A 273 -20.11 2.23 25.89
CA ALA A 273 -20.59 0.95 26.40
C ALA A 273 -19.51 0.21 27.21
N CYS A 274 -18.29 0.12 26.69
CA CYS A 274 -17.18 -0.57 27.35
C CYS A 274 -16.72 0.18 28.62
N ILE A 275 -16.50 1.50 28.53
CA ILE A 275 -16.09 2.34 29.66
C ILE A 275 -17.17 2.31 30.75
N GLY A 276 -18.45 2.42 30.38
CA GLY A 276 -19.56 2.35 31.31
C GLY A 276 -19.60 1.01 32.05
N LEU A 277 -19.47 -0.10 31.33
CA LEU A 277 -19.46 -1.44 31.91
C LEU A 277 -18.28 -1.64 32.88
N ILE A 278 -17.06 -1.25 32.50
CA ILE A 278 -15.87 -1.38 33.35
C ILE A 278 -15.96 -0.46 34.57
N THR A 279 -16.40 0.79 34.40
CA THR A 279 -16.55 1.76 35.49
C THR A 279 -17.61 1.31 36.50
N TRP A 280 -18.74 0.80 36.01
CA TRP A 280 -19.81 0.25 36.86
C TRP A 280 -19.34 -0.98 37.63
N TYR A 281 -18.60 -1.89 36.99
CA TYR A 281 -18.01 -3.05 37.66
C TYR A 281 -17.02 -2.65 38.76
N LEU A 282 -16.12 -1.70 38.45
CA LEU A 282 -15.11 -1.20 39.39
C LEU A 282 -15.71 -0.51 40.62
N TYR A 283 -16.85 0.16 40.47
CA TYR A 283 -17.57 0.76 41.59
C TYR A 283 -17.86 -0.25 42.71
N PHE A 284 -18.26 -1.48 42.35
CA PHE A 284 -18.52 -2.54 43.34
C PHE A 284 -17.25 -3.21 43.84
N VAL A 285 -16.25 -3.43 42.97
CA VAL A 285 -15.00 -4.11 43.35
C VAL A 285 -14.18 -3.27 44.34
N VAL A 286 -14.07 -1.97 44.11
CA VAL A 286 -13.20 -1.07 44.88
C VAL A 286 -13.91 -0.47 46.11
N GLN A 287 -15.23 -0.67 46.24
CA GLN A 287 -16.06 -0.11 47.33
C GLN A 287 -15.83 1.39 47.58
N GLY A 288 -15.53 2.15 46.52
CA GLY A 288 -15.13 3.55 46.62
C GLY A 288 -15.49 4.36 45.39
N PHE A 289 -16.47 5.25 45.51
CA PHE A 289 -16.97 6.08 44.40
C PHE A 289 -15.87 6.95 43.75
N LYS A 290 -14.98 7.53 44.57
CA LYS A 290 -13.88 8.37 44.07
C LYS A 290 -12.89 7.60 43.19
N ALA A 291 -12.61 6.35 43.55
CA ALA A 291 -11.67 5.51 42.80
C ALA A 291 -12.29 5.03 41.47
N ALA A 292 -13.58 4.67 41.48
CA ALA A 292 -14.30 4.28 40.27
C ALA A 292 -14.38 5.42 39.25
N ILE A 293 -14.69 6.65 39.69
CA ILE A 293 -14.69 7.83 38.80
C ILE A 293 -13.29 8.09 38.24
N LEU A 294 -12.25 8.07 39.08
CA LEU A 294 -10.88 8.26 38.63
C LEU A 294 -10.51 7.26 37.52
N PHE A 295 -10.90 6.00 37.70
CA PHE A 295 -10.68 4.95 36.70
C PHE A 295 -11.46 5.18 35.41
N GLY A 296 -12.73 5.58 35.50
CA GLY A 296 -13.56 5.91 34.34
C GLY A 296 -12.99 7.09 33.54
N VAL A 297 -12.49 8.13 34.22
CA VAL A 297 -11.82 9.27 33.57
C VAL A 297 -10.53 8.84 32.89
N LEU A 298 -9.71 8.03 33.56
CA LEU A 298 -8.46 7.52 33.00
C LEU A 298 -8.71 6.63 31.77
N LEU A 299 -9.71 5.75 31.84
CA LEU A 299 -10.10 4.88 30.73
C LEU A 299 -10.68 5.72 29.57
N SER A 300 -11.50 6.72 29.86
CA SER A 300 -12.02 7.65 28.84
C SER A 300 -10.91 8.44 28.14
N ALA A 301 -9.90 8.90 28.88
CA ALA A 301 -8.75 9.58 28.30
C ALA A 301 -7.97 8.64 27.37
N LEU A 302 -7.81 7.38 27.78
CA LEU A 302 -7.09 6.38 27.02
C LEU A 302 -7.82 5.96 25.73
N TYR A 303 -9.14 5.75 25.78
CA TYR A 303 -9.95 5.55 24.57
C TYR A 303 -9.97 6.81 23.68
N GLY A 304 -10.07 8.01 24.27
CA GLY A 304 -9.93 9.26 23.52
C GLY A 304 -8.60 9.37 22.76
N MET A 305 -7.49 8.98 23.40
CA MET A 305 -6.18 8.92 22.77
C MET A 305 -6.14 7.86 21.63
N MET A 306 -6.76 6.70 21.84
CA MET A 306 -6.88 5.67 20.79
C MET A 306 -7.66 6.19 19.58
N TYR A 307 -8.74 6.96 19.79
CA TYR A 307 -9.48 7.60 18.70
C TYR A 307 -8.59 8.56 17.88
N LEU A 308 -7.78 9.38 18.56
CA LEU A 308 -6.81 10.27 17.89
C LEU A 308 -5.78 9.50 17.07
N LEU A 309 -5.31 8.35 17.57
CA LEU A 309 -4.40 7.47 16.83
C LEU A 309 -5.05 6.93 15.56
N LEU A 310 -6.32 6.51 15.63
CA LEU A 310 -7.07 5.96 14.50
C LEU A 310 -7.30 7.00 13.40
N GLN A 311 -7.65 8.23 13.76
CA GLN A 311 -7.96 9.29 12.79
C GLN A 311 -6.71 9.88 12.11
N SER A 312 -5.52 9.67 12.69
CA SER A 312 -4.26 10.14 12.14
C SER A 312 -3.71 9.17 11.09
N SER A 313 -3.61 9.62 9.83
CA SER A 313 -3.03 8.83 8.73
C SER A 313 -1.49 8.87 8.68
N GLY A 314 -0.83 9.77 9.42
CA GLY A 314 0.62 9.95 9.32
C GLY A 314 1.35 10.41 10.59
N LYS A 315 0.68 10.57 11.73
CA LYS A 315 1.30 11.05 12.98
C LYS A 315 1.26 10.02 14.12
N THR A 316 1.12 8.73 13.79
CA THR A 316 1.01 7.65 14.78
C THR A 316 2.21 7.62 15.72
N PHE A 317 3.43 7.79 15.20
CA PHE A 317 4.66 7.82 16.00
C PHE A 317 4.67 8.96 17.02
N LEU A 318 4.26 10.17 16.60
CA LEU A 318 4.18 11.35 17.46
C LEU A 318 3.18 11.16 18.61
N PHE A 319 1.99 10.65 18.29
CA PHE A 319 0.96 10.41 19.32
C PHE A 319 1.37 9.30 20.27
N GLY A 320 2.04 8.25 19.78
CA GLY A 320 2.59 7.18 20.61
C GLY A 320 3.65 7.69 21.59
N SER A 321 4.62 8.49 21.12
CA SER A 321 5.67 9.02 21.99
C SER A 321 5.13 9.96 23.07
N ILE A 322 4.17 10.84 22.72
CA ILE A 322 3.51 11.73 23.68
C ILE A 322 2.76 10.91 24.73
N LEU A 323 2.02 9.88 24.31
CA LEU A 323 1.30 9.02 25.24
C LEU A 323 2.24 8.31 26.22
N SER A 324 3.32 7.69 25.71
CA SER A 324 4.30 7.00 26.55
C SER A 324 4.96 7.95 27.55
N PHE A 325 5.29 9.19 27.13
CA PHE A 325 5.85 10.19 28.02
C PHE A 325 4.88 10.59 29.14
N ILE A 326 3.63 10.90 28.80
CA ILE A 326 2.58 11.24 29.78
C ILE A 326 2.35 10.09 30.74
N LEU A 327 2.29 8.86 30.24
CA LEU A 327 2.05 7.67 31.05
C LEU A 327 3.17 7.47 32.08
N ILE A 328 4.43 7.54 31.65
CA ILE A 328 5.58 7.42 32.56
C ILE A 328 5.56 8.54 33.60
N ALA A 329 5.29 9.79 33.19
CA ALA A 329 5.20 10.93 34.11
C ALA A 329 4.09 10.73 35.16
N CYS A 330 2.92 10.24 34.76
CA CYS A 330 1.83 9.91 35.67
C CYS A 330 2.22 8.80 36.65
N VAL A 331 2.83 7.71 36.17
CA VAL A 331 3.28 6.61 37.03
C VAL A 331 4.29 7.12 38.04
N MET A 332 5.33 7.86 37.61
CA MET A 332 6.35 8.45 38.51
C MET A 332 5.74 9.38 39.55
N TYR A 333 4.77 10.21 39.16
CA TYR A 333 4.11 11.13 40.08
C TYR A 333 3.30 10.39 41.14
N ILE A 334 2.53 9.37 40.74
CA ILE A 334 1.66 8.61 41.64
C ILE A 334 2.48 7.71 42.57
N THR A 335 3.56 7.08 42.08
CA THR A 335 4.38 6.17 42.89
C THR A 335 5.44 6.87 43.75
N ARG A 336 5.57 8.20 43.67
CA ARG A 336 6.59 8.97 44.41
C ARG A 336 6.61 8.72 45.92
N HIS A 337 5.46 8.44 46.51
CA HIS A 337 5.32 8.20 47.95
C HIS A 337 5.09 6.73 48.31
N VAL A 338 5.31 5.81 47.36
CA VAL A 338 5.16 4.37 47.58
C VAL A 338 6.43 3.82 48.21
N ASN A 339 6.29 3.22 49.39
CA ASN A 339 7.40 2.59 50.11
C ASN A 339 7.57 1.14 49.66
N TRP A 340 8.33 0.93 48.59
CA TRP A 340 8.53 -0.37 47.94
C TRP A 340 9.17 -1.44 48.84
N TYR A 341 9.85 -1.04 49.92
CA TYR A 341 10.59 -1.95 50.81
C TYR A 341 9.81 -2.43 52.04
N GLN A 342 8.65 -1.84 52.36
CA GLN A 342 7.88 -2.23 53.55
C GLN A 342 7.15 -3.58 53.39
N SER A 343 6.92 -4.04 52.16
CA SER A 343 6.25 -5.32 51.88
C SER A 343 7.10 -6.56 52.16
N GLU A 344 8.43 -6.42 52.35
CA GLU A 344 9.31 -7.55 52.71
C GLU A 344 9.38 -7.81 54.23
N GLN A 345 9.12 -6.80 55.08
CA GLN A 345 9.29 -6.91 56.53
C GLN A 345 8.09 -7.50 57.29
N GLN A 346 6.98 -7.80 56.63
CA GLN A 346 5.82 -8.45 57.25
C GLN A 346 5.83 -9.99 57.19
N ASN A 347 6.86 -10.60 56.61
CA ASN A 347 7.01 -12.06 56.47
C ASN A 347 8.29 -12.65 57.09
N ILE A 348 8.89 -11.98 58.08
CA ILE A 348 9.99 -12.55 58.89
C ILE A 348 9.52 -12.74 60.33
#